data_AF-A0A124FXE2-F1
#
_entry.id   AF-A0A124FXE2-F1
#
_cell.length_a   1.000
_cell.length_b   1.000
_cell.length_c   1.000
_cell.angle_alpha   90.00
_cell.angle_beta   90.00
_cell.angle_gamma   90.00
#
_symmetry.space_group_name_H-M   'P 1'
#
loop_
_entity.id
_entity.type
_entity.pdbx_description
1 polymer ?
#
loop_
_entity_poly.entity_id
_entity_poly.type
_entity_poly.pdbx_seq_one_letter_code
_entity_poly.pdbx_strand_id
1 'polypeptide(L)'
;MTDIKKLTKEKLFLPDATRGAVRFLTTKQLKETGTKGLVTNTLHLLINYGADHIKELGGIKKLMNWEGMVLTDSGGFQVFSLIHSGKWKGKIHKDGAIFKSPRDGTEYELTPESSIDIQMKINSDVLVCLDDCRKTDLTREEAEKSVERTIAWAKRCKKHFNNEYGGTEETGKLLTCVVQGANYIDLRKECAQALVDIGFDGYNFGGFVVNEEGQLVLDEMKAVIDNTPEDKIKYAMGVGKPQDIREASKIGYDWFDTVLITRNARHGTLYSSDMPNEILRI
;
A
#
# COMPACT_ATOMS: atom_id res chain seq x y z
N MET A 1 -1.22 18.80 15.01
CA MET A 1 -0.59 17.51 14.63
C MET A 1 -1.71 16.49 14.44
N THR A 2 -1.71 15.73 13.35
CA THR A 2 -2.77 14.75 13.06
C THR A 2 -2.71 13.60 14.05
N ASP A 3 -3.82 13.33 14.74
CA ASP A 3 -3.91 12.19 15.68
C ASP A 3 -4.15 10.89 14.90
N ILE A 4 -3.08 10.17 14.61
CA ILE A 4 -3.13 8.94 13.81
C ILE A 4 -3.96 7.84 14.48
N LYS A 5 -3.99 7.78 15.82
CA LYS A 5 -4.78 6.79 16.57
C LYS A 5 -6.28 7.02 16.41
N LYS A 6 -6.70 8.27 16.21
CA LYS A 6 -8.10 8.58 15.88
C LYS A 6 -8.43 8.15 14.45
N LEU A 7 -7.52 8.37 13.51
CA LEU A 7 -7.72 8.03 12.10
C LEU A 7 -7.84 6.52 11.84
N THR A 8 -7.25 5.67 12.67
CA THR A 8 -7.36 4.21 12.52
C THR A 8 -8.80 3.70 12.64
N LYS A 9 -9.71 4.48 13.21
CA LYS A 9 -11.13 4.16 13.39
C LYS A 9 -12.04 4.81 12.35
N GLU A 10 -11.47 5.57 11.41
CA GLU A 10 -12.23 6.27 10.38
C GLU A 10 -12.19 5.51 9.05
N LYS A 11 -13.25 5.72 8.25
CA LYS A 11 -13.30 5.30 6.85
C LYS A 11 -12.59 6.32 5.98
N LEU A 12 -11.49 5.94 5.37
CA LEU A 12 -10.60 6.83 4.63
C LEU A 12 -10.46 6.39 3.18
N PHE A 13 -10.60 7.35 2.27
CA PHE A 13 -10.05 7.25 0.93
C PHE A 13 -8.79 8.09 0.87
N LEU A 14 -7.68 7.48 0.44
CA LEU A 14 -6.33 8.04 0.43
C LEU A 14 -5.88 8.26 -1.02
N PRO A 15 -5.98 9.49 -1.56
CA PRO A 15 -5.48 9.79 -2.90
C PRO A 15 -3.98 9.49 -3.05
N ASP A 16 -3.61 8.95 -4.21
CA ASP A 16 -2.22 8.65 -4.53
C ASP A 16 -1.46 9.92 -4.95
N ALA A 17 -0.43 10.24 -4.15
CA ALA A 17 0.54 11.29 -4.34
C ALA A 17 1.89 10.70 -4.78
N THR A 18 1.88 9.95 -5.89
CA THR A 18 2.96 9.07 -6.39
C THR A 18 4.38 9.64 -6.28
N ARG A 19 4.55 10.95 -6.53
CA ARG A 19 5.86 11.64 -6.51
C ARG A 19 5.85 12.85 -5.57
N GLY A 20 5.13 12.76 -4.45
CA GLY A 20 4.98 13.90 -3.54
C GLY A 20 3.98 14.95 -4.06
N ALA A 21 3.03 14.55 -4.90
CA ALA A 21 1.92 15.40 -5.31
C ALA A 21 0.76 14.54 -5.85
N VAL A 22 -0.47 14.88 -5.46
CA VAL A 22 -1.66 14.37 -6.17
C VAL A 22 -1.77 15.12 -7.48
N ARG A 23 -1.81 14.40 -8.60
CA ARG A 23 -1.79 15.03 -9.93
C ARG A 23 -2.98 15.97 -10.11
N PHE A 24 -2.71 17.20 -10.57
CA PHE A 24 -3.68 18.27 -10.87
C PHE A 24 -4.42 18.87 -9.66
N LEU A 25 -3.99 18.57 -8.43
CA LEU A 25 -4.58 19.16 -7.23
C LEU A 25 -3.50 19.77 -6.34
N THR A 26 -3.81 20.94 -5.80
CA THR A 26 -3.03 21.56 -4.73
C THR A 26 -3.37 20.93 -3.37
N THR A 27 -2.48 21.02 -2.39
CA THR A 27 -2.78 20.58 -1.01
C THR A 27 -3.93 21.35 -0.38
N LYS A 28 -4.15 22.61 -0.78
CA LYS A 28 -5.33 23.40 -0.39
C LYS A 28 -6.62 22.75 -0.89
N GLN A 29 -6.70 22.40 -2.17
CA GLN A 29 -7.88 21.75 -2.74
C GLN A 29 -8.16 20.39 -2.09
N LEU A 30 -7.11 19.60 -1.81
CA LEU A 30 -7.26 18.34 -1.07
C LEU A 30 -7.82 18.54 0.35
N LYS A 31 -7.41 19.62 1.02
CA LYS A 31 -7.94 19.97 2.34
C LYS A 31 -9.42 20.38 2.26
N GLU A 32 -9.80 21.13 1.22
CA GLU A 32 -11.19 21.54 0.96
C GLU A 32 -12.10 20.35 0.66
N THR A 33 -11.59 19.26 0.08
CA THR A 33 -12.35 18.01 -0.12
C THR A 33 -12.50 17.17 1.16
N GLY A 34 -11.94 17.63 2.29
CA GLY A 34 -11.95 16.86 3.54
C GLY A 34 -10.99 15.66 3.54
N THR A 35 -10.03 15.61 2.61
CA THR A 35 -9.03 14.53 2.58
C THR A 35 -8.17 14.60 3.84
N LYS A 36 -8.07 13.48 4.56
CA LYS A 36 -7.34 13.39 5.84
C LYS A 36 -5.96 12.76 5.70
N GLY A 37 -5.73 12.00 4.64
CA GLY A 37 -4.44 11.39 4.37
C GLY A 37 -4.21 11.08 2.90
N LEU A 38 -2.96 10.81 2.57
CA LEU A 38 -2.49 10.51 1.23
C LEU A 38 -1.64 9.23 1.25
N VAL A 39 -1.64 8.50 0.13
CA VAL A 39 -0.63 7.46 -0.13
C VAL A 39 0.48 8.06 -0.96
N THR A 40 1.74 7.79 -0.62
CA THR A 40 2.88 8.11 -1.48
C THR A 40 3.63 6.83 -1.82
N ASN A 41 4.36 6.86 -2.93
CA ASN A 41 5.04 5.68 -3.43
C ASN A 41 6.53 5.72 -3.08
N THR A 42 6.97 4.76 -2.26
CA THR A 42 8.34 4.67 -1.76
C THR A 42 9.37 4.56 -2.88
N LEU A 43 9.10 3.72 -3.87
CA LEU A 43 10.02 3.48 -4.98
C LEU A 43 10.17 4.72 -5.87
N HIS A 44 9.07 5.38 -6.21
CA HIS A 44 9.13 6.60 -6.99
C HIS A 44 9.84 7.73 -6.25
N LEU A 45 9.60 7.89 -4.94
CA LEU A 45 10.31 8.89 -4.14
C LEU A 45 11.81 8.60 -4.09
N LEU A 46 12.19 7.33 -3.91
CA LEU A 46 13.59 6.89 -3.93
C LEU A 46 14.29 7.21 -5.26
N ILE A 47 13.68 6.84 -6.39
CA ILE A 47 14.27 7.04 -7.73
C ILE A 47 14.30 8.52 -8.14
N ASN A 48 13.33 9.32 -7.70
CA ASN A 48 13.22 10.71 -8.15
C ASN A 48 14.03 11.69 -7.30
N TYR A 49 13.95 11.54 -5.98
CA TYR A 49 14.50 12.49 -5.01
C TYR A 49 15.59 11.87 -4.12
N GLY A 50 15.52 10.56 -3.86
CA GLY A 50 16.38 9.90 -2.88
C GLY A 50 15.88 10.10 -1.45
N ALA A 51 15.91 9.02 -0.65
CA ALA A 51 15.36 9.04 0.70
C ALA A 51 16.11 9.99 1.65
N ASP A 52 17.43 10.07 1.53
CA ASP A 52 18.26 10.95 2.36
C ASP A 52 17.97 12.43 2.08
N HIS A 53 17.80 12.80 0.81
CA HIS A 53 17.44 14.17 0.44
C HIS A 53 16.05 14.55 0.97
N ILE A 54 15.07 13.63 0.91
CA ILE A 54 13.75 13.87 1.51
C ILE A 54 13.87 14.09 3.02
N LYS A 55 14.70 13.30 3.72
CA LYS A 55 14.96 13.45 5.15
C LYS A 55 15.58 14.83 5.46
N GLU A 56 16.59 15.25 4.70
CA GLU A 56 17.25 16.56 4.84
C GLU A 56 16.27 17.73 4.68
N LEU A 57 15.30 17.60 3.77
CA LEU A 57 14.24 18.60 3.58
C LEU A 57 13.17 18.59 4.68
N GLY A 58 13.26 17.68 5.65
CA GLY A 58 12.34 17.55 6.79
C GLY A 58 11.18 16.57 6.55
N GLY A 59 11.30 15.66 5.58
CA GLY A 59 10.33 14.63 5.28
C GLY A 59 9.30 15.01 4.23
N ILE A 60 8.55 14.00 3.76
CA ILE A 60 7.64 14.12 2.62
C ILE A 60 6.52 15.14 2.85
N LYS A 61 5.98 15.21 4.07
CA LYS A 61 4.92 16.17 4.42
C LYS A 61 5.36 17.61 4.22
N LYS A 62 6.60 17.94 4.60
CA LYS A 62 7.17 19.27 4.40
C LYS A 62 7.43 19.55 2.91
N LEU A 63 7.95 18.55 2.18
CA LEU A 63 8.14 18.65 0.73
C LEU A 63 6.82 18.92 -0.01
N MET A 64 5.73 18.26 0.39
CA MET A 64 4.41 18.43 -0.23
C MET A 64 3.65 19.66 0.26
N ASN A 65 4.08 20.31 1.35
CA ASN A 65 3.27 21.24 2.12
C ASN A 65 1.90 20.63 2.52
N TRP A 66 1.96 19.44 3.13
CA TRP A 66 0.80 18.65 3.57
C TRP A 66 0.83 18.41 5.08
N GLU A 67 -0.29 18.68 5.75
CA GLU A 67 -0.41 18.57 7.22
C GLU A 67 -1.10 17.26 7.67
N GLY A 68 -1.80 16.58 6.76
CA GLY A 68 -2.53 15.35 7.04
C GLY A 68 -1.62 14.13 7.17
N MET A 69 -2.24 12.97 7.35
CA MET A 69 -1.52 11.68 7.42
C MET A 69 -0.86 11.36 6.07
N VAL A 70 0.32 10.74 6.10
CA VAL A 70 0.92 10.11 4.92
C VAL A 70 1.17 8.63 5.20
N LEU A 71 0.62 7.80 4.33
CA LEU A 71 0.97 6.39 4.22
C LEU A 71 1.99 6.22 3.08
N THR A 72 2.99 5.36 3.27
CA THR A 72 3.83 4.88 2.17
C THR A 72 3.56 3.43 1.88
N ASP A 73 3.52 3.08 0.60
CA ASP A 73 3.65 1.68 0.20
C ASP A 73 5.08 1.17 0.49
N SER A 74 5.29 -0.15 0.39
CA SER A 74 6.61 -0.75 0.61
C SER A 74 7.58 -0.56 -0.59
N GLY A 75 7.06 -0.09 -1.74
CA GLY A 75 7.72 -0.13 -3.04
C GLY A 75 7.71 -1.51 -3.72
N GLY A 76 7.27 -2.56 -3.02
CA GLY A 76 7.30 -3.94 -3.50
C GLY A 76 6.44 -4.15 -4.73
N PHE A 77 5.16 -3.74 -4.70
CA PHE A 77 4.24 -3.93 -5.83
C PHE A 77 4.84 -3.47 -7.16
N GLN A 78 5.49 -2.31 -7.18
CA GLN A 78 6.06 -1.75 -8.40
C GLN A 78 7.28 -2.52 -8.88
N VAL A 79 8.22 -2.85 -7.97
CA VAL A 79 9.41 -3.64 -8.33
C VAL A 79 8.98 -5.02 -8.83
N PHE A 80 8.14 -5.72 -8.07
CA PHE A 80 7.75 -7.09 -8.36
C PHE A 80 6.83 -7.18 -9.56
N SER A 81 5.78 -6.37 -9.69
CA SER A 81 4.90 -6.44 -10.87
C SER A 81 5.65 -6.15 -12.17
N LEU A 82 6.63 -5.24 -12.16
CA LEU A 82 7.40 -4.88 -13.36
C LEU A 82 8.51 -5.88 -13.68
N ILE A 83 9.13 -6.50 -12.67
CA ILE A 83 10.05 -7.63 -12.86
C ILE A 83 9.30 -8.86 -13.37
N HIS A 84 8.20 -9.24 -12.73
CA HIS A 84 7.39 -10.39 -13.14
C HIS A 84 6.76 -10.21 -14.53
N SER A 85 6.43 -8.97 -14.92
CA SER A 85 5.95 -8.69 -16.28
C SER A 85 7.06 -8.63 -17.33
N GLY A 86 8.33 -8.80 -16.94
CA GLY A 86 9.50 -8.68 -17.82
C GLY A 86 9.77 -7.26 -18.34
N LYS A 87 9.10 -6.24 -17.79
CA LYS A 87 9.26 -4.84 -18.23
C LYS A 87 10.50 -4.21 -17.64
N TRP A 88 10.90 -4.65 -16.45
CA TRP A 88 12.11 -4.20 -15.77
C TRP A 88 13.13 -5.33 -15.67
N LYS A 89 14.41 -4.96 -15.76
CA LYS A 89 15.51 -5.88 -15.46
C LYS A 89 15.73 -5.89 -13.96
N GLY A 90 15.53 -7.05 -13.35
CA GLY A 90 15.77 -7.27 -11.92
C GLY A 90 15.70 -8.74 -11.57
N LYS A 91 16.11 -9.06 -10.35
CA LYS A 91 16.07 -10.41 -9.78
C LYS A 91 15.52 -10.35 -8.37
N ILE A 92 14.52 -11.19 -8.13
CA ILE A 92 13.99 -11.42 -6.79
C ILE A 92 14.79 -12.58 -6.19
N HIS A 93 15.22 -12.42 -4.95
CA HIS A 93 15.90 -13.46 -4.18
C HIS A 93 15.25 -13.59 -2.81
N LYS A 94 15.77 -14.51 -2.01
CA LYS A 94 15.25 -14.79 -0.67
C LYS A 94 15.18 -13.53 0.21
N ASP A 95 16.16 -12.64 0.06
CA ASP A 95 16.35 -11.53 0.99
C ASP A 95 15.76 -10.19 0.53
N GLY A 96 15.30 -10.10 -0.72
CA GLY A 96 14.77 -8.88 -1.31
C GLY A 96 14.71 -8.94 -2.84
N ALA A 97 14.87 -7.79 -3.48
CA ALA A 97 15.04 -7.69 -4.92
C ALA A 97 16.07 -6.65 -5.32
N ILE A 98 16.83 -7.00 -6.36
CA ILE A 98 17.73 -6.09 -7.05
C ILE A 98 17.08 -5.69 -8.37
N PHE A 99 17.05 -4.40 -8.68
CA PHE A 99 16.50 -3.89 -9.93
C PHE A 99 17.25 -2.65 -10.40
N LYS A 100 17.16 -2.39 -11.71
CA LYS A 100 17.71 -1.16 -12.30
C LYS A 100 16.62 -0.11 -12.46
N SER A 101 16.90 1.11 -12.03
CA SER A 101 16.04 2.25 -12.27
C SER A 101 15.86 2.44 -13.77
N PRO A 102 14.60 2.60 -14.24
CA PRO A 102 14.34 2.86 -15.65
C PRO A 102 14.70 4.30 -16.06
N ARG A 103 15.01 5.17 -15.09
CA ARG A 103 15.31 6.59 -15.34
C ARG A 103 16.76 6.78 -15.79
N ASP A 104 17.68 6.11 -15.12
CA ASP A 104 19.13 6.36 -15.20
C ASP A 104 19.98 5.08 -15.19
N GLY A 105 19.36 3.90 -15.00
CA GLY A 105 20.05 2.62 -14.98
C GLY A 105 20.74 2.28 -13.65
N THR A 106 20.63 3.15 -12.64
CA THR A 106 21.17 2.92 -11.28
C THR A 106 20.59 1.64 -10.70
N GLU A 107 21.45 0.80 -10.12
CA GLU A 107 21.04 -0.44 -9.47
C GLU A 107 20.63 -0.17 -8.02
N TYR A 108 19.48 -0.69 -7.62
CA TYR A 108 18.92 -0.58 -6.28
C TYR A 108 18.66 -1.97 -5.71
N GLU A 109 18.86 -2.12 -4.40
CA GLU A 109 18.48 -3.30 -3.64
C GLU A 109 17.40 -2.94 -2.61
N LEU A 110 16.24 -3.58 -2.73
CA LEU A 110 15.12 -3.41 -1.82
C LEU A 110 14.97 -4.69 -0.98
N THR A 111 15.26 -4.57 0.31
CA THR A 111 15.08 -5.60 1.33
C THR A 111 13.98 -5.17 2.30
N PRO A 112 13.44 -6.08 3.12
CA PRO A 112 12.56 -5.72 4.23
C PRO A 112 13.10 -4.59 5.11
N GLU A 113 14.37 -4.66 5.51
CA GLU A 113 15.02 -3.65 6.35
C GLU A 113 15.18 -2.32 5.60
N SER A 114 15.69 -2.36 4.36
CA SER A 114 15.90 -1.12 3.60
C SER A 114 14.57 -0.44 3.24
N SER A 115 13.49 -1.20 3.01
CA SER A 115 12.15 -0.67 2.82
C SER A 115 11.66 0.10 4.06
N ILE A 116 11.87 -0.43 5.26
CA ILE A 116 11.54 0.28 6.51
C ILE A 116 12.41 1.54 6.66
N ASP A 117 13.72 1.45 6.43
CA ASP A 117 14.62 2.59 6.53
C ASP A 117 14.24 3.73 5.59
N ILE A 118 13.89 3.39 4.35
CA ILE A 118 13.46 4.38 3.36
C ILE A 118 12.16 5.05 3.82
N GLN A 119 11.16 4.29 4.27
CA GLN A 119 9.89 4.86 4.74
C GLN A 119 10.08 5.74 6.00
N MET A 120 11.01 5.37 6.89
CA MET A 120 11.40 6.18 8.03
C MET A 120 12.09 7.48 7.61
N LYS A 121 12.98 7.45 6.62
CA LYS A 121 13.63 8.65 6.03
C LYS A 121 12.62 9.56 5.32
N ILE A 122 11.67 8.97 4.59
CA ILE A 122 10.53 9.68 3.98
C ILE A 122 9.67 10.35 5.05
N ASN A 123 9.69 9.81 6.28
CA ASN A 123 8.95 10.29 7.45
C ASN A 123 7.43 10.12 7.31
N SER A 124 7.00 8.95 6.82
CA SER A 124 5.60 8.56 6.76
C SER A 124 5.01 8.33 8.16
N ASP A 125 3.70 8.46 8.28
CA ASP A 125 2.97 8.17 9.53
C ASP A 125 2.52 6.70 9.59
N VAL A 126 2.23 6.10 8.43
CA VAL A 126 1.89 4.67 8.29
C VAL A 126 2.86 4.02 7.30
N LEU A 127 3.52 2.96 7.75
CA LEU A 127 4.44 2.16 6.96
C LEU A 127 3.77 0.84 6.54
N VAL A 128 4.17 0.33 5.38
CA VAL A 128 3.73 -0.97 4.86
C VAL A 128 4.94 -1.89 4.73
N CYS A 129 4.85 -3.10 5.28
CA CYS A 129 5.90 -4.12 5.13
C CYS A 129 6.11 -4.50 3.66
N LEU A 130 7.35 -4.80 3.30
CA LEU A 130 7.65 -5.40 2.00
C LEU A 130 7.03 -6.79 1.87
N ASP A 131 6.41 -7.06 0.73
CA ASP A 131 5.66 -8.29 0.42
C ASP A 131 5.96 -8.77 -1.01
N ASP A 132 5.78 -10.08 -1.29
CA ASP A 132 5.92 -10.62 -2.65
C ASP A 132 4.58 -10.56 -3.39
N CYS A 133 4.27 -9.38 -3.94
CA CYS A 133 3.02 -9.20 -4.67
C CYS A 133 3.03 -9.90 -6.03
N ARG A 134 1.99 -10.71 -6.28
CA ARG A 134 1.79 -11.50 -7.49
C ARG A 134 0.41 -11.28 -8.10
N LYS A 135 0.21 -11.78 -9.33
CA LYS A 135 -1.10 -11.80 -10.01
C LYS A 135 -2.04 -12.83 -9.40
N THR A 136 -3.31 -12.80 -9.81
CA THR A 136 -4.34 -13.75 -9.36
C THR A 136 -4.25 -15.12 -10.03
N ASP A 137 -3.69 -15.20 -11.24
CA ASP A 137 -3.61 -16.40 -12.10
C ASP A 137 -2.39 -17.30 -11.82
N LEU A 138 -1.92 -17.35 -10.57
CA LEU A 138 -0.76 -18.15 -10.19
C LEU A 138 -1.09 -19.64 -10.04
N THR A 139 -0.08 -20.47 -10.31
CA THR A 139 -0.11 -21.85 -9.80
C THR A 139 -0.09 -21.85 -8.27
N ARG A 140 -0.66 -22.88 -7.64
CA ARG A 140 -0.69 -23.00 -6.18
C ARG A 140 0.71 -22.96 -5.56
N GLU A 141 1.66 -23.65 -6.17
CA GLU A 141 3.06 -23.67 -5.71
C GLU A 141 3.70 -22.26 -5.73
N GLU A 142 3.40 -21.44 -6.74
CA GLU A 142 3.87 -20.06 -6.79
C GLU A 142 3.21 -19.17 -5.73
N ALA A 143 1.92 -19.38 -5.48
CA ALA A 143 1.18 -18.67 -4.43
C ALA A 143 1.71 -19.02 -3.03
N GLU A 144 1.95 -20.31 -2.74
CA GLU A 144 2.57 -20.78 -1.49
C GLU A 144 3.94 -20.11 -1.27
N LYS A 145 4.82 -20.13 -2.27
CA LYS A 145 6.14 -19.48 -2.20
C LYS A 145 6.06 -17.96 -1.97
N SER A 146 5.04 -17.30 -2.53
CA SER A 146 4.80 -15.86 -2.31
C SER A 146 4.33 -15.60 -0.87
N VAL A 147 3.43 -16.43 -0.33
CA VAL A 147 2.96 -16.35 1.06
C VAL A 147 4.10 -16.60 2.04
N GLU A 148 4.87 -17.67 1.86
CA GLU A 148 6.05 -17.97 2.69
C GLU A 148 7.03 -16.80 2.74
N ARG A 149 7.34 -16.21 1.58
CA ARG A 149 8.26 -15.08 1.49
C ARG A 149 7.69 -13.84 2.14
N THR A 150 6.41 -13.54 1.92
CA THR A 150 5.70 -12.41 2.53
C THR A 150 5.73 -12.50 4.06
N ILE A 151 5.45 -13.67 4.63
CA ILE A 151 5.53 -13.89 6.09
C ILE A 151 6.97 -13.70 6.59
N ALA A 152 7.96 -14.29 5.90
CA ALA A 152 9.37 -14.16 6.27
C ALA A 152 9.86 -12.70 6.24
N TRP A 153 9.45 -11.94 5.22
CA TRP A 153 9.76 -10.52 5.09
C TRP A 153 9.04 -9.66 6.11
N ALA A 154 7.76 -9.93 6.40
CA ALA A 154 7.02 -9.23 7.44
C ALA A 154 7.68 -9.39 8.82
N LYS A 155 8.18 -10.59 9.16
CA LYS A 155 8.96 -10.82 10.39
C LYS A 155 10.20 -9.93 10.46
N ARG A 156 10.93 -9.82 9.34
CA ARG A 156 12.13 -8.97 9.23
C ARG A 156 11.78 -7.48 9.35
N CYS A 157 10.75 -7.01 8.65
CA CYS A 157 10.25 -5.65 8.78
C CYS A 157 9.90 -5.30 10.23
N LYS A 158 9.11 -6.15 10.91
CA LYS A 158 8.70 -5.93 12.30
C LYS A 158 9.89 -5.89 13.25
N LYS A 159 10.80 -6.84 13.11
CA LYS A 159 12.02 -6.91 13.93
C LYS A 159 12.88 -5.66 13.74
N HIS A 160 13.13 -5.25 12.50
CA HIS A 160 13.93 -4.07 12.18
C HIS A 160 13.29 -2.79 12.70
N PHE A 161 11.99 -2.61 12.46
CA PHE A 161 11.24 -1.45 12.96
C PHE A 161 11.28 -1.34 14.49
N ASN A 162 11.14 -2.46 15.19
CA ASN A 162 11.21 -2.48 16.65
C ASN A 162 12.64 -2.22 17.16
N ASN A 163 13.64 -2.88 16.59
CA ASN A 163 15.01 -2.83 17.11
C ASN A 163 15.72 -1.50 16.82
N GLU A 164 15.57 -0.96 15.61
CA GLU A 164 16.30 0.24 15.19
C GLU A 164 15.56 1.54 15.52
N TYR A 165 14.22 1.48 15.64
CA TYR A 165 13.38 2.66 15.82
C TYR A 165 12.49 2.61 17.07
N GLY A 166 12.48 1.51 17.83
CA GLY A 166 11.64 1.38 19.03
C GLY A 166 10.17 1.06 18.75
N GLY A 167 9.83 0.77 17.49
CA GLY A 167 8.48 0.37 17.10
C GLY A 167 7.43 1.48 17.22
N THR A 168 6.16 1.09 17.23
CA THR A 168 5.01 2.01 17.25
C THR A 168 4.95 2.83 18.53
N GLU A 169 5.38 2.26 19.67
CA GLU A 169 5.34 2.92 20.97
C GLU A 169 6.30 4.11 21.06
N GLU A 170 7.52 3.97 20.55
CA GLU A 170 8.53 5.04 20.58
C GLU A 170 8.36 6.02 19.42
N THR A 171 8.08 5.53 18.21
CA THR A 171 8.00 6.40 17.02
C THR A 171 6.67 7.11 16.87
N GLY A 172 5.59 6.57 17.43
CA GLY A 172 4.21 6.97 17.14
C GLY A 172 3.73 6.66 15.72
N LYS A 173 4.56 6.01 14.90
CA LYS A 173 4.24 5.59 13.52
C LYS A 173 3.65 4.19 13.53
N LEU A 174 2.72 3.93 12.62
CA LEU A 174 2.07 2.62 12.52
C LEU A 174 2.80 1.74 11.49
N LEU A 175 2.94 0.46 11.81
CA LEU A 175 3.45 -0.54 10.86
C LEU A 175 2.34 -1.54 10.50
N THR A 176 2.00 -1.59 9.22
CA THR A 176 0.98 -2.49 8.66
C THR A 176 1.63 -3.57 7.79
N CYS A 177 1.01 -4.74 7.73
CA CYS A 177 1.45 -5.84 6.88
C CYS A 177 0.49 -6.06 5.71
N VAL A 178 0.95 -6.82 4.71
CA VAL A 178 0.16 -7.16 3.52
C VAL A 178 -0.13 -8.65 3.53
N VAL A 179 -1.42 -9.01 3.50
CA VAL A 179 -1.86 -10.39 3.40
C VAL A 179 -1.87 -10.79 1.93
N GLN A 180 -1.15 -11.86 1.59
CA GLN A 180 -1.05 -12.45 0.24
C GLN A 180 -1.74 -13.83 0.20
N GLY A 181 -1.85 -14.41 -0.99
CA GLY A 181 -2.51 -15.72 -1.20
C GLY A 181 -3.13 -15.92 -2.58
N ALA A 182 -2.98 -14.95 -3.51
CA ALA A 182 -3.63 -14.95 -4.82
C ALA A 182 -5.15 -15.18 -4.68
N ASN A 183 -5.70 -16.14 -5.44
CA ASN A 183 -7.10 -16.58 -5.42
C ASN A 183 -7.36 -17.81 -4.52
N TYR A 184 -6.38 -18.21 -3.71
CA TYR A 184 -6.50 -19.36 -2.80
C TYR A 184 -6.91 -18.90 -1.40
N ILE A 185 -8.17 -19.15 -1.05
CA ILE A 185 -8.78 -18.73 0.24
C ILE A 185 -8.04 -19.34 1.44
N ASP A 186 -7.61 -20.60 1.33
CA ASP A 186 -6.82 -21.28 2.36
C ASP A 186 -5.47 -20.59 2.59
N LEU A 187 -4.78 -20.19 1.51
CA LEU A 187 -3.52 -19.46 1.61
C LEU A 187 -3.70 -18.05 2.17
N ARG A 188 -4.82 -17.36 1.84
CA ARG A 188 -5.17 -16.06 2.44
C ARG A 188 -5.32 -16.18 3.95
N LYS A 189 -6.03 -17.22 4.41
CA LYS A 189 -6.22 -17.52 5.83
C LYS A 189 -4.90 -17.84 6.52
N GLU A 190 -4.07 -18.70 5.92
CA GLU A 190 -2.75 -19.05 6.46
C GLU A 190 -1.86 -17.82 6.62
N CYS A 191 -1.78 -17.00 5.56
CA CYS A 191 -1.01 -15.77 5.57
C CYS A 191 -1.51 -14.79 6.64
N ALA A 192 -2.83 -14.58 6.71
CA ALA A 192 -3.45 -13.72 7.71
C ALA A 192 -3.08 -14.17 9.13
N GLN A 193 -3.29 -15.45 9.45
CA GLN A 193 -3.03 -15.98 10.79
C GLN A 193 -1.54 -15.86 11.16
N ALA A 194 -0.64 -16.19 10.25
CA ALA A 194 0.80 -16.07 10.49
C ALA A 194 1.24 -14.61 10.71
N LEU A 195 0.59 -13.65 10.04
CA LEU A 195 0.83 -12.22 10.25
C LEU A 195 0.22 -11.72 11.56
N VAL A 196 -0.92 -12.28 11.98
CA VAL A 196 -1.51 -12.00 13.30
C VAL A 196 -0.57 -12.41 14.42
N ASP A 197 0.02 -13.60 14.32
CA ASP A 197 0.96 -14.11 15.31
C ASP A 197 2.22 -13.22 15.46
N ILE A 198 2.58 -12.46 14.42
CA ILE A 198 3.69 -11.49 14.45
C ILE A 198 3.27 -10.16 15.11
N GLY A 199 2.02 -9.72 14.87
CA GLY A 199 1.43 -8.51 15.45
C GLY A 199 1.75 -7.20 14.70
N PHE A 200 0.73 -6.61 14.08
CA PHE A 200 0.80 -5.35 13.34
C PHE A 200 -0.32 -4.37 13.71
N ASP A 201 -0.15 -3.11 13.31
CA ASP A 201 -1.15 -2.05 13.52
C ASP A 201 -2.28 -2.09 12.47
N GLY A 202 -2.06 -2.83 11.38
CA GLY A 202 -3.01 -2.99 10.28
C GLY A 202 -2.69 -4.20 9.41
N TYR A 203 -3.73 -4.75 8.81
CA TYR A 203 -3.70 -5.95 7.98
C TYR A 203 -4.34 -5.63 6.63
N ASN A 204 -3.50 -5.42 5.63
CA ASN A 204 -3.90 -4.90 4.34
C ASN A 204 -4.18 -6.05 3.37
N PHE A 205 -5.16 -5.89 2.49
CA PHE A 205 -5.36 -6.81 1.38
C PHE A 205 -4.36 -6.51 0.27
N GLY A 206 -3.45 -7.45 -0.01
CA GLY A 206 -2.49 -7.36 -1.11
C GLY A 206 -2.84 -8.21 -2.32
N GLY A 207 -2.11 -7.98 -3.40
CA GLY A 207 -2.36 -8.64 -4.69
C GLY A 207 -3.36 -7.85 -5.55
N PHE A 208 -3.87 -8.50 -6.58
CA PHE A 208 -4.87 -7.90 -7.45
C PHE A 208 -6.24 -7.96 -6.77
N VAL A 209 -6.97 -6.83 -6.83
CA VAL A 209 -8.28 -6.66 -6.17
C VAL A 209 -9.46 -7.02 -7.08
N VAL A 210 -9.19 -7.35 -8.34
CA VAL A 210 -10.21 -7.81 -9.29
C VAL A 210 -9.75 -9.07 -10.00
N ASN A 211 -10.71 -9.91 -10.36
CA ASN A 211 -10.51 -11.10 -11.21
C ASN A 211 -10.41 -10.71 -12.70
N GLU A 212 -10.33 -11.72 -13.58
CA GLU A 212 -10.21 -11.53 -15.04
C GLU A 212 -11.44 -10.84 -15.64
N GLU A 213 -12.61 -11.02 -15.02
CA GLU A 213 -13.88 -10.37 -15.38
C GLU A 213 -14.00 -8.93 -14.83
N GLY A 214 -13.00 -8.46 -14.07
CA GLY A 214 -12.98 -7.12 -13.49
C GLY A 214 -13.91 -6.94 -12.27
N GLN A 215 -14.38 -8.04 -11.68
CA GLN A 215 -15.16 -8.08 -10.45
C GLN A 215 -14.24 -8.16 -9.24
N LEU A 216 -14.65 -7.54 -8.12
CA LEU A 216 -13.88 -7.63 -6.88
C LEU A 216 -13.77 -9.08 -6.38
N VAL A 217 -12.57 -9.43 -5.90
CA VAL A 217 -12.27 -10.73 -5.24
C VAL A 217 -12.78 -10.75 -3.79
N LEU A 218 -14.11 -10.61 -3.63
CA LEU A 218 -14.75 -10.40 -2.33
C LEU A 218 -14.55 -11.57 -1.37
N ASP A 219 -14.51 -12.81 -1.86
CA ASP A 219 -14.35 -14.00 -1.01
C ASP A 219 -12.94 -14.03 -0.39
N GLU A 220 -11.91 -13.70 -1.16
CA GLU A 220 -10.54 -13.58 -0.70
C GLU A 220 -10.35 -12.39 0.24
N MET A 221 -10.98 -11.26 -0.06
CA MET A 221 -10.99 -10.09 0.81
C MET A 221 -11.66 -10.41 2.14
N LYS A 222 -12.81 -11.10 2.12
CA LYS A 222 -13.51 -11.53 3.33
C LYS A 222 -12.68 -12.53 4.15
N ALA A 223 -11.95 -13.43 3.52
CA ALA A 223 -11.04 -14.34 4.21
C ALA A 223 -9.97 -13.60 5.02
N VAL A 224 -9.49 -12.44 4.55
CA VAL A 224 -8.56 -11.61 5.32
C VAL A 224 -9.25 -10.95 6.52
N ILE A 225 -10.46 -10.42 6.35
CA ILE A 225 -11.23 -9.82 7.44
C ILE A 225 -11.50 -10.85 8.54
N ASP A 226 -12.02 -12.02 8.17
CA ASP A 226 -12.46 -13.05 9.10
C ASP A 226 -11.30 -13.68 9.91
N ASN A 227 -10.05 -13.49 9.47
CA ASN A 227 -8.85 -14.06 10.10
C ASN A 227 -7.87 -12.99 10.61
N THR A 228 -8.32 -11.74 10.79
CA THR A 228 -7.50 -10.68 11.39
C THR A 228 -8.28 -9.89 12.45
N PRO A 229 -7.62 -9.26 13.45
CA PRO A 229 -8.31 -8.66 14.58
C PRO A 229 -9.18 -7.46 14.18
N GLU A 230 -10.40 -7.36 14.70
CA GLU A 230 -11.36 -6.31 14.33
C GLU A 230 -10.89 -4.89 14.69
N ASP A 231 -10.04 -4.73 15.70
CA ASP A 231 -9.57 -3.43 16.21
C ASP A 231 -8.39 -2.84 15.42
N LYS A 232 -7.99 -3.48 14.31
CA LYS A 232 -6.82 -3.12 13.50
C LYS A 232 -7.24 -2.61 12.13
N ILE A 233 -6.43 -1.71 11.57
CA ILE A 233 -6.68 -1.11 10.25
C ILE A 233 -6.91 -2.21 9.20
N LYS A 234 -7.98 -2.05 8.41
CA LYS A 234 -8.31 -2.87 7.24
C LYS A 234 -8.22 -2.01 5.99
N TYR A 235 -7.12 -2.15 5.27
CA TYR A 235 -6.82 -1.38 4.08
C TYR A 235 -6.90 -2.27 2.83
N ALA A 236 -7.81 -1.95 1.92
CA ALA A 236 -7.93 -2.59 0.62
C ALA A 236 -7.06 -1.85 -0.42
N MET A 237 -5.85 -2.35 -0.63
CA MET A 237 -4.85 -1.69 -1.48
C MET A 237 -5.28 -1.72 -2.95
N GLY A 238 -5.47 -0.55 -3.57
CA GLY A 238 -5.86 -0.42 -4.98
C GLY A 238 -7.36 -0.48 -5.27
N VAL A 239 -8.22 -0.60 -4.26
CA VAL A 239 -9.68 -0.53 -4.41
C VAL A 239 -10.14 0.92 -4.49
N GLY A 240 -10.86 1.26 -5.56
CA GLY A 240 -11.00 2.66 -5.93
C GLY A 240 -12.31 3.10 -6.57
N LYS A 241 -13.02 2.23 -7.28
CA LYS A 241 -14.31 2.62 -7.86
C LYS A 241 -15.32 2.82 -6.73
N PRO A 242 -16.25 3.78 -6.82
CA PRO A 242 -17.21 4.02 -5.75
C PRO A 242 -18.04 2.79 -5.35
N GLN A 243 -18.43 1.94 -6.32
CA GLN A 243 -19.13 0.68 -6.03
C GLN A 243 -18.22 -0.32 -5.32
N ASP A 244 -17.01 -0.50 -5.81
CA ASP A 244 -16.01 -1.40 -5.22
C ASP A 244 -15.71 -1.03 -3.76
N ILE A 245 -15.55 0.26 -3.47
CA ILE A 245 -15.37 0.77 -2.10
C ILE A 245 -16.58 0.42 -1.22
N ARG A 246 -17.81 0.55 -1.73
CA ARG A 246 -19.02 0.19 -0.98
C ARG A 246 -19.06 -1.29 -0.65
N GLU A 247 -18.82 -2.17 -1.62
CA GLU A 247 -18.85 -3.62 -1.41
C GLU A 247 -17.74 -4.07 -0.44
N ALA A 248 -16.52 -3.57 -0.62
CA ALA A 248 -15.41 -3.85 0.29
C ALA A 248 -15.68 -3.30 1.71
N SER A 249 -16.34 -2.14 1.84
CA SER A 249 -16.67 -1.60 3.16
C SER A 249 -17.76 -2.38 3.88
N LYS A 250 -18.71 -2.99 3.17
CA LYS A 250 -19.72 -3.88 3.77
C LYS A 250 -19.11 -5.11 4.43
N ILE A 251 -17.99 -5.60 3.91
CA ILE A 251 -17.29 -6.78 4.45
C ILE A 251 -16.22 -6.43 5.49
N GLY A 252 -15.99 -5.14 5.79
CA GLY A 252 -15.12 -4.72 6.92
C GLY A 252 -13.86 -3.92 6.54
N TYR A 253 -13.69 -3.50 5.28
CA TYR A 253 -12.60 -2.58 4.93
C TYR A 253 -12.99 -1.11 5.17
N ASP A 254 -12.04 -0.35 5.73
CA ASP A 254 -12.26 1.06 6.04
C ASP A 254 -11.31 1.98 5.28
N TRP A 255 -10.14 1.49 4.89
CA TRP A 255 -9.14 2.29 4.18
C TRP A 255 -9.02 1.82 2.72
N PHE A 256 -8.89 2.80 1.82
CA PHE A 256 -8.89 2.59 0.38
C PHE A 256 -7.92 3.56 -0.29
N ASP A 257 -7.32 3.14 -1.40
CA ASP A 257 -6.54 4.01 -2.26
C ASP A 257 -6.72 3.59 -3.72
N THR A 258 -6.55 4.54 -4.62
CA THR A 258 -6.35 4.21 -6.03
C THR A 258 -5.81 5.40 -6.81
N VAL A 259 -5.06 5.11 -7.87
CA VAL A 259 -4.77 6.09 -8.92
C VAL A 259 -5.98 6.35 -9.82
N LEU A 260 -7.00 5.47 -9.83
CA LEU A 260 -8.08 5.49 -10.81
C LEU A 260 -8.90 6.78 -10.76
N ILE A 261 -9.19 7.33 -9.56
CA ILE A 261 -10.03 8.53 -9.45
C ILE A 261 -9.39 9.72 -10.19
N THR A 262 -8.15 10.07 -9.85
CA THR A 262 -7.47 11.19 -10.53
C THR A 262 -7.10 10.85 -11.97
N ARG A 263 -6.80 9.59 -12.29
CA ARG A 263 -6.52 9.15 -13.66
C ARG A 263 -7.74 9.26 -14.56
N ASN A 264 -8.90 8.84 -14.08
CA ASN A 264 -10.13 8.84 -14.86
C ASN A 264 -10.62 10.28 -15.06
N ALA A 265 -10.52 11.14 -14.05
CA ALA A 265 -10.82 12.56 -14.19
C ALA A 265 -10.05 13.22 -15.35
N ARG A 266 -8.75 12.91 -15.50
CA ARG A 266 -7.93 13.42 -16.63
C ARG A 266 -8.32 12.85 -17.99
N HIS A 267 -9.01 11.72 -18.02
CA HIS A 267 -9.58 11.12 -19.22
C HIS A 267 -11.08 11.40 -19.32
N GLY A 268 -11.53 12.53 -18.77
CA GLY A 268 -12.91 12.99 -18.91
C GLY A 268 -13.92 12.09 -18.22
N THR A 269 -13.62 11.59 -17.01
CA THR A 269 -14.56 10.77 -16.25
C THR A 269 -14.98 11.47 -14.98
N LEU A 270 -16.29 11.57 -14.75
CA LEU A 270 -16.88 12.11 -13.54
C LEU A 270 -17.73 11.05 -12.82
N TYR A 271 -17.52 10.92 -11.50
CA TYR A 271 -18.35 10.11 -10.62
C TYR A 271 -19.37 11.02 -9.93
N SER A 272 -20.65 10.63 -9.94
CA SER A 272 -21.72 11.36 -9.26
C SER A 272 -22.59 10.41 -8.43
N SER A 273 -23.01 10.86 -7.26
CA SER A 273 -24.02 10.17 -6.44
C SER A 273 -25.41 10.18 -7.07
N ASP A 274 -25.70 11.17 -7.93
CA ASP A 274 -26.99 11.29 -8.62
C ASP A 274 -27.15 10.22 -9.71
N MET A 275 -26.03 9.65 -10.15
CA MET A 275 -25.95 8.61 -11.17
C MET A 275 -25.06 7.46 -10.67
N PRO A 276 -25.50 6.72 -9.65
CA PRO A 276 -24.64 5.78 -8.91
C PRO A 276 -24.16 4.59 -9.74
N ASN A 277 -24.82 4.31 -10.87
CA ASN A 277 -24.50 3.20 -11.77
C ASN A 277 -23.97 3.66 -13.12
N GLU A 278 -23.78 4.96 -13.31
CA GLU A 278 -23.29 5.51 -14.58
C GLU A 278 -21.97 6.25 -14.36
N ILE A 279 -21.15 6.22 -15.40
CA ILE A 279 -19.91 6.98 -15.46
C ILE A 279 -20.12 8.08 -16.47
N LEU A 280 -20.16 9.33 -16.00
CA LEU A 280 -20.24 10.47 -16.89
C LEU A 280 -18.92 10.64 -17.63
N ARG A 281 -19.01 10.82 -18.95
CA ARG A 281 -17.88 11.22 -19.79
C ARG A 281 -18.00 12.70 -20.12
N ILE A 282 -17.00 13.48 -19.75
CA ILE A 282 -16.92 14.93 -19.94
C ILE A 282 -15.74 15.31 -20.85
#